data_AF-A0AAP2G4K1-F1
#
_entry.id   AF-A0AAP2G4K1-F1
#
_cell.length_a   1.000
_cell.length_b   1.000
_cell.length_c   1.000
_cell.angle_alpha   90.00
_cell.angle_beta   90.00
_cell.angle_gamma   90.00
#
_symmetry.space_group_name_H-M   'P 1'
#
loop_
_entity.id
_entity.type
_entity.pdbx_description
1 polymer ?
#
loop_
_entity_poly.entity_id
_entity_poly.type
_entity_poly.pdbx_seq_one_letter_code
_entity_poly.pdbx_strand_id
1 'polypeptide(L)'
;MGQRIDENHDGAFGNECREEVRLILALEDDQVFATFWNKLRDECLKVRRGIETSPNGFHLAPFDISLTKRKTWLQRQVLNPIATLEAALAPQNAPHFSHWEQYGDFWPPSREPLLAALAELRKEAALLSADFEEEISGDVAGKISHTSEIRHYVVYVCLSELRECYPDLKLSRGNWDKKLKVAIGAIPEFVRRVFFETTGNHEQLDGPIQRNMKAI
;
A
#
# COMPACT_ATOMS: atom_id res chain seq x y z
N MET A 1 14.04 -17.23 -6.70
CA MET A 1 13.58 -15.82 -6.56
C MET A 1 13.60 -15.22 -7.94
N GLY A 2 12.41 -15.07 -8.56
CA GLY A 2 12.30 -14.51 -9.91
C GLY A 2 12.69 -13.03 -9.90
N GLN A 3 13.41 -12.61 -10.93
CA GLN A 3 13.63 -11.19 -11.21
C GLN A 3 12.28 -10.46 -11.21
N ARG A 4 12.17 -9.41 -10.39
CA ARG A 4 11.12 -8.41 -10.49
C ARG A 4 11.38 -7.60 -11.76
N ILE A 5 10.54 -7.77 -12.77
CA ILE A 5 10.63 -7.12 -14.10
C ILE A 5 9.57 -6.01 -14.21
N ASP A 6 9.37 -5.27 -13.11
CA ASP A 6 8.24 -4.34 -12.92
C ASP A 6 8.69 -2.88 -12.75
N GLU A 7 9.91 -2.52 -13.17
CA GLU A 7 10.31 -1.11 -13.30
C GLU A 7 9.77 -0.42 -14.57
N ASN A 8 9.11 -1.16 -15.48
CA ASN A 8 8.43 -0.57 -16.63
C ASN A 8 6.97 -0.22 -16.28
N HIS A 9 6.78 0.96 -15.69
CA HIS A 9 5.47 1.61 -15.53
C HIS A 9 4.91 2.16 -16.86
N ASP A 10 5.51 1.83 -18.02
CA ASP A 10 5.22 2.42 -19.34
C ASP A 10 3.75 2.39 -19.78
N GLY A 11 2.90 1.57 -19.14
CA GLY A 11 1.45 1.54 -19.40
C GLY A 11 0.61 2.46 -18.51
N ALA A 12 0.95 2.59 -17.22
CA ALA A 12 0.10 3.30 -16.26
C ALA A 12 0.34 4.81 -16.34
N PHE A 13 -0.73 5.60 -16.44
CA PHE A 13 -0.64 7.04 -16.74
C PHE A 13 0.17 7.36 -18.03
N GLY A 14 0.12 6.48 -19.02
CA GLY A 14 0.71 6.68 -20.34
C GLY A 14 -0.04 7.70 -21.21
N ASN A 15 0.37 7.84 -22.47
CA ASN A 15 -0.20 8.81 -23.43
C ASN A 15 -1.71 8.62 -23.65
N GLU A 16 -2.19 7.37 -23.66
CA GLU A 16 -3.62 7.07 -23.80
C GLU A 16 -4.41 7.64 -22.62
N CYS A 17 -4.00 7.36 -21.38
CA CYS A 17 -4.67 7.90 -20.21
C CYS A 17 -4.61 9.43 -20.17
N ARG A 18 -3.46 10.03 -20.54
CA ARG A 18 -3.31 11.48 -20.64
C ARG A 18 -4.36 12.06 -21.59
N GLU A 19 -4.48 11.47 -22.78
CA GLU A 19 -5.39 11.94 -23.81
C GLU A 19 -6.85 11.75 -23.43
N GLU A 20 -7.20 10.61 -22.83
CA GLU A 20 -8.55 10.37 -22.32
C GLU A 20 -8.94 11.39 -21.24
N VAL A 21 -8.04 11.67 -20.29
CA VAL A 21 -8.28 12.68 -19.24
C VAL A 21 -8.46 14.06 -19.85
N ARG A 22 -7.63 14.42 -20.84
CA ARG A 22 -7.75 15.69 -21.57
C ARG A 22 -9.13 15.83 -22.23
N LEU A 23 -9.57 14.78 -22.92
CA LEU A 23 -10.86 14.75 -23.63
C LEU A 23 -12.04 14.77 -22.66
N ILE A 24 -12.01 14.00 -21.57
CA ILE A 24 -13.05 13.97 -20.54
C ILE A 24 -13.25 15.37 -19.92
N LEU A 25 -12.16 16.07 -19.64
CA LEU A 25 -12.20 17.41 -19.06
C LEU A 25 -12.40 18.52 -20.11
N ALA A 26 -12.40 18.18 -21.40
CA ALA A 26 -12.46 19.11 -22.52
C ALA A 26 -11.41 20.23 -22.45
N LEU A 27 -10.17 19.87 -22.08
CA LEU A 27 -9.05 20.81 -21.94
C LEU A 27 -8.20 20.89 -23.22
N GLU A 28 -7.59 22.05 -23.44
CA GLU A 28 -6.60 22.25 -24.49
C GLU A 28 -5.30 21.51 -24.15
N ASP A 29 -4.59 21.00 -25.16
CA ASP A 29 -3.27 20.40 -24.96
C ASP A 29 -2.19 21.49 -24.90
N ASP A 30 -2.18 22.23 -23.79
CA ASP A 30 -1.29 23.36 -23.56
C ASP A 30 -0.29 23.11 -22.40
N GLN A 31 0.52 24.13 -22.10
CA GLN A 31 1.50 24.04 -21.03
C GLN A 31 0.85 23.91 -19.63
N VAL A 32 -0.37 24.43 -19.46
CA VAL A 32 -1.13 24.31 -18.20
C VAL A 32 -1.55 22.87 -18.01
N PHE A 33 -2.08 22.23 -19.06
CA PHE A 33 -2.47 20.84 -19.05
C PHE A 33 -1.28 19.91 -18.81
N ALA A 34 -0.15 20.17 -19.46
CA ALA A 34 1.08 19.42 -19.21
C ALA A 34 1.53 19.51 -17.72
N THR A 35 1.41 20.69 -17.11
CA THR A 35 1.76 20.91 -15.70
C THR A 35 0.82 20.16 -14.76
N PHE A 36 -0.49 20.32 -14.97
CA PHE A 36 -1.54 19.59 -14.26
C PHE A 36 -1.33 18.07 -14.33
N TRP A 37 -1.13 17.55 -15.54
CA TRP A 37 -0.96 16.12 -15.77
C TRP A 37 0.25 15.55 -15.04
N ASN A 38 1.40 16.23 -15.11
CA ASN A 38 2.62 15.75 -14.47
C ASN A 38 2.49 15.69 -12.94
N LYS A 39 1.92 16.73 -12.31
CA LYS A 39 1.68 16.73 -10.85
C LYS A 39 0.75 15.60 -10.43
N LEU A 40 -0.40 15.49 -11.11
CA LEU A 40 -1.39 14.45 -10.85
C LEU A 40 -0.79 13.05 -10.99
N ARG A 41 -0.06 12.81 -12.08
CA ARG A 41 0.62 11.54 -12.36
C ARG A 41 1.60 11.20 -11.26
N ASP A 42 2.48 12.14 -10.89
CA ASP A 42 3.55 11.86 -9.94
C ASP A 42 3.00 11.52 -8.55
N GLU A 43 1.95 12.20 -8.09
CA GLU A 43 1.28 11.84 -6.83
C GLU A 43 0.56 10.49 -6.90
N CYS A 44 -0.17 10.22 -7.99
CA CYS A 44 -0.88 8.94 -8.13
C CYS A 44 0.07 7.75 -8.30
N LEU A 45 1.23 7.92 -8.93
CA LEU A 45 2.25 6.87 -9.02
C LEU A 45 2.86 6.52 -7.65
N LYS A 46 3.01 7.49 -6.73
CA LYS A 46 3.43 7.20 -5.35
C LYS A 46 2.43 6.30 -4.65
N VAL A 47 1.13 6.60 -4.78
CA VAL A 47 0.04 5.79 -4.22
C VAL A 47 0.05 4.39 -4.81
N ARG A 48 0.15 4.29 -6.14
CA ARG A 48 0.19 3.02 -6.86
C ARG A 48 1.32 2.11 -6.35
N ARG A 49 2.53 2.64 -6.20
CA ARG A 49 3.67 1.88 -5.64
C ARG A 49 3.40 1.39 -4.23
N GLY A 50 2.74 2.22 -3.41
CA GLY A 50 2.26 1.81 -2.09
C GLY A 50 1.28 0.64 -2.15
N ILE A 51 0.35 0.64 -3.09
CA ILE A 51 -0.61 -0.44 -3.29
C ILE A 51 0.09 -1.73 -3.74
N GLU A 52 0.98 -1.65 -4.73
CA GLU A 52 1.71 -2.81 -5.30
C GLU A 52 2.65 -3.50 -4.31
N THR A 53 3.03 -2.81 -3.23
CA THR A 53 3.97 -3.33 -2.22
C THR A 53 3.32 -3.69 -0.89
N SER A 54 2.05 -3.33 -0.68
CA SER A 54 1.37 -3.54 0.61
C SER A 54 0.16 -4.47 0.47
N PRO A 55 -0.07 -5.39 1.42
CA PRO A 55 -1.29 -6.19 1.42
C PRO A 55 -2.52 -5.30 1.65
N ASN A 56 -3.44 -5.29 0.69
CA ASN A 56 -4.67 -4.48 0.75
C ASN A 56 -5.73 -5.03 -0.24
N GLY A 57 -6.93 -4.44 -0.24
CA GLY A 57 -8.07 -4.90 -1.04
C GLY A 57 -8.13 -4.38 -2.48
N PHE A 58 -7.09 -3.72 -2.99
CA PHE A 58 -7.03 -3.28 -4.39
C PHE A 58 -6.47 -4.37 -5.31
N HIS A 59 -6.85 -4.34 -6.59
CA HIS A 59 -6.48 -5.37 -7.56
C HIS A 59 -4.96 -5.48 -7.78
N LEU A 60 -4.25 -4.37 -7.66
CA LEU A 60 -2.79 -4.32 -7.82
C LEU A 60 -2.01 -4.81 -6.59
N ALA A 61 -2.69 -5.04 -5.46
CA ALA A 61 -2.03 -5.50 -4.26
C ALA A 61 -1.46 -6.91 -4.43
N PRO A 62 -0.34 -7.24 -3.77
CA PRO A 62 0.24 -8.58 -3.83
C PRO A 62 -0.72 -9.65 -3.26
N PHE A 63 -1.54 -9.28 -2.26
CA PHE A 63 -2.61 -10.11 -1.71
C PHE A 63 -3.50 -9.30 -0.76
N ASP A 64 -4.76 -9.72 -0.60
CA ASP A 64 -5.71 -9.14 0.35
C ASP A 64 -5.69 -9.91 1.69
N ILE A 65 -4.93 -9.40 2.65
CA ILE A 65 -4.81 -9.97 3.99
C ILE A 65 -4.92 -8.84 5.02
N SER A 66 -5.84 -8.99 5.97
CA SER A 66 -6.00 -8.03 7.08
C SER A 66 -4.77 -7.94 7.97
N LEU A 67 -4.59 -6.79 8.63
CA LEU A 67 -3.52 -6.57 9.61
C LEU A 67 -3.51 -7.66 10.70
N THR A 68 -4.67 -8.08 11.20
CA THR A 68 -4.78 -9.16 12.19
C THR A 68 -4.20 -10.49 11.67
N LYS A 69 -4.48 -10.84 10.41
CA LYS A 69 -3.93 -12.04 9.78
C LYS A 69 -2.41 -11.91 9.55
N ARG A 70 -1.92 -10.71 9.16
CA ARG A 70 -0.49 -10.43 9.02
C ARG A 70 0.26 -10.56 10.36
N LYS A 71 -0.28 -9.97 11.43
CA LYS A 71 0.24 -10.14 12.80
C LYS A 71 0.26 -11.61 13.22
N THR A 72 -0.83 -12.33 13.00
CA THR A 72 -0.90 -13.77 13.30
C THR A 72 0.14 -14.56 12.52
N TRP A 73 0.36 -14.22 11.26
CA TRP A 73 1.39 -14.85 10.43
C TRP A 73 2.80 -14.58 10.98
N LEU A 74 3.12 -13.33 11.33
CA LEU A 74 4.40 -12.95 11.94
C LEU A 74 4.65 -13.70 13.25
N GLN A 75 3.63 -13.81 14.10
CA GLN A 75 3.71 -14.58 15.34
C GLN A 75 4.03 -16.06 15.07
N ARG A 76 3.32 -16.69 14.14
CA ARG A 76 3.46 -18.12 13.84
C ARG A 76 4.76 -18.47 13.12
N GLN A 77 5.20 -17.63 12.18
CA GLN A 77 6.31 -17.94 11.28
C GLN A 77 7.65 -17.39 11.77
N VAL A 78 7.65 -16.41 12.66
CA VAL A 78 8.88 -15.76 13.14
C VAL A 78 9.00 -15.85 14.65
N LEU A 79 8.08 -15.25 15.41
CA LEU A 79 8.23 -15.14 16.87
C LEU A 79 8.21 -16.50 17.59
N ASN A 80 7.26 -17.38 17.24
CA ASN A 80 7.16 -18.72 17.86
C ASN A 80 8.36 -19.62 17.52
N PRO A 81 8.83 -19.69 16.26
CA PRO A 81 10.06 -20.40 15.92
C PRO A 81 11.29 -19.87 16.67
N ILE A 82 11.43 -18.56 16.85
CA ILE A 82 12.55 -18.00 17.63
C ILE A 82 12.54 -18.54 19.06
N ALA A 83 11.38 -18.54 19.73
CA ALA A 83 11.28 -19.10 21.09
C ALA A 83 11.65 -20.60 21.14
N THR A 84 11.31 -21.37 20.10
CA THR A 84 11.68 -22.78 19.99
C THR A 84 13.19 -22.94 19.77
N LEU A 85 13.81 -22.11 18.93
CA LEU A 85 15.24 -22.13 18.66
C LEU A 85 16.06 -21.70 19.88
N GLU A 86 15.64 -20.65 20.60
CA GLU A 86 16.25 -20.22 21.85
C GLU A 86 16.24 -21.35 22.90
N ALA A 87 15.10 -22.06 23.04
CA ALA A 87 15.00 -23.20 23.93
C ALA A 87 15.92 -24.35 23.49
N ALA A 88 15.97 -24.67 22.20
CA ALA A 88 16.84 -25.72 21.66
C ALA A 88 18.33 -25.43 21.89
N LEU A 89 18.74 -24.16 21.80
CA LEU A 89 20.13 -23.72 21.97
C LEU A 89 20.56 -23.50 23.43
N ALA A 90 19.64 -23.66 24.39
CA ALA A 90 19.92 -23.45 25.80
C ALA A 90 21.02 -24.40 26.32
N PRO A 91 21.82 -24.00 27.33
CA PRO A 91 22.95 -24.79 27.82
C PRO A 91 22.61 -26.22 28.20
N GLN A 92 21.42 -26.45 28.79
CA GLN A 92 20.94 -27.78 29.17
C GLN A 92 20.72 -28.72 27.98
N ASN A 93 20.51 -28.18 26.77
CA ASN A 93 20.30 -28.95 25.55
C ASN A 93 21.60 -29.13 24.73
N ALA A 94 22.73 -28.65 25.25
CA ALA A 94 24.04 -28.79 24.62
C ALA A 94 24.41 -30.24 24.19
N PRO A 95 24.06 -31.29 24.96
CA PRO A 95 24.38 -32.66 24.59
C PRO A 95 23.76 -33.13 23.27
N HIS A 96 22.62 -32.56 22.86
CA HIS A 96 21.95 -32.92 21.59
C HIS A 96 22.78 -32.58 20.34
N PHE A 97 23.74 -31.67 20.47
CA PHE A 97 24.60 -31.21 19.38
C PHE A 97 26.05 -31.66 19.53
N SER A 98 26.32 -32.56 20.47
CA SER A 98 27.68 -33.03 20.76
C SER A 98 27.98 -34.31 19.98
N HIS A 99 29.21 -34.41 19.45
CA HIS A 99 29.70 -35.62 18.78
C HIS A 99 30.83 -36.23 19.60
N TRP A 100 30.64 -37.47 20.05
CA TRP A 100 31.60 -38.16 20.93
C TRP A 100 32.97 -38.36 20.26
N GLU A 101 32.98 -38.54 18.94
CA GLU A 101 34.19 -38.74 18.12
C GLU A 101 35.09 -37.49 18.06
N GLN A 102 34.58 -36.33 18.47
CA GLN A 102 35.29 -35.05 18.45
C GLN A 102 35.67 -34.57 19.86
N TYR A 103 35.42 -35.40 20.88
CA TYR A 103 35.66 -35.05 22.27
C TYR A 103 37.16 -34.92 22.56
N GLY A 104 37.61 -33.69 22.85
CA GLY A 104 39.02 -33.37 23.15
C GLY A 104 39.81 -32.81 21.97
N ASP A 105 39.34 -33.03 20.74
CA ASP A 105 40.01 -32.55 19.51
C ASP A 105 39.48 -31.17 19.04
N PHE A 106 38.21 -30.85 19.36
CA PHE A 106 37.58 -29.60 18.96
C PHE A 106 36.75 -28.98 20.09
N TRP A 107 36.91 -27.66 20.27
CA TRP A 107 35.96 -26.88 21.06
C TRP A 107 34.69 -26.65 20.22
N PRO A 108 33.50 -26.96 20.74
CA PRO A 108 32.28 -26.65 20.02
C PRO A 108 32.19 -25.13 19.82
N PRO A 109 31.69 -24.67 18.65
CA PRO A 109 31.51 -23.25 18.40
C PRO A 109 30.61 -22.64 19.48
N SER A 110 30.95 -21.43 19.93
CA SER A 110 30.10 -20.70 20.89
C SER A 110 28.70 -20.52 20.29
N ARG A 111 27.69 -20.80 21.10
CA ARG A 111 26.27 -20.58 20.74
C ARG A 111 25.81 -19.14 21.01
N GLU A 112 26.62 -18.36 21.72
CA GLU A 112 26.30 -16.98 22.11
C GLU A 112 26.02 -16.06 20.91
N PRO A 113 26.78 -16.10 19.79
CA PRO A 113 26.47 -15.28 18.63
C PRO A 113 25.11 -15.62 18.00
N LEU A 114 24.75 -16.91 18.01
CA LEU A 114 23.47 -17.39 17.49
C LEU A 114 22.31 -16.93 18.38
N LEU A 115 22.46 -17.04 19.70
CA LEU A 115 21.48 -16.55 20.67
C LEU A 115 21.32 -15.03 20.59
N ALA A 116 22.41 -14.28 20.42
CA ALA A 116 22.36 -12.84 20.22
C ALA A 116 21.62 -12.45 18.93
N ALA A 117 21.88 -13.14 17.81
CA ALA A 117 21.17 -12.91 16.56
C ALA A 117 19.66 -13.22 16.66
N LEU A 118 19.29 -14.28 17.38
CA LEU A 118 17.89 -14.60 17.66
C LEU A 118 17.22 -13.54 18.53
N ALA A 119 17.92 -13.00 19.52
CA ALA A 119 17.42 -11.93 20.38
C ALA A 119 17.15 -10.64 19.59
N GLU A 120 18.06 -10.23 18.70
CA GLU A 120 17.84 -9.08 17.83
C GLU A 120 16.68 -9.31 16.86
N LEU A 121 16.60 -10.49 16.22
CA LEU A 121 15.47 -10.82 15.34
C LEU A 121 14.14 -10.79 16.11
N ARG A 122 14.11 -11.30 17.35
CA ARG A 122 12.94 -11.28 18.23
C ARG A 122 12.49 -9.86 18.53
N LYS A 123 13.45 -8.98 18.84
CA LYS A 123 13.20 -7.56 19.12
C LYS A 123 12.59 -6.85 17.90
N GLU A 124 13.21 -6.98 16.72
CA GLU A 124 12.69 -6.38 15.49
C GLU A 124 11.30 -6.92 15.11
N ALA A 125 11.10 -8.24 15.22
CA ALA A 125 9.80 -8.86 14.98
C ALA A 125 8.73 -8.44 16.00
N ALA A 126 9.12 -8.17 17.25
CA ALA A 126 8.22 -7.67 18.27
C ALA A 126 7.80 -6.22 18.02
N LEU A 127 8.71 -5.37 17.53
CA LEU A 127 8.40 -4.00 17.09
C LEU A 127 7.37 -4.01 15.95
N LEU A 128 7.62 -4.79 14.89
CA LEU A 128 6.66 -4.94 13.79
C LEU A 128 5.29 -5.46 14.26
N SER A 129 5.27 -6.36 15.25
CA SER A 129 4.01 -6.85 15.83
C SER A 129 3.30 -5.80 16.68
N ALA A 130 4.02 -4.84 17.27
CA ALA A 130 3.45 -3.74 18.03
C ALA A 130 2.84 -2.70 17.09
N ASP A 131 3.51 -2.37 15.99
CA ASP A 131 2.99 -1.47 14.95
C ASP A 131 1.64 -1.99 14.42
N PHE A 132 1.55 -3.28 14.09
CA PHE A 132 0.27 -3.87 13.69
C PHE A 132 -0.79 -3.80 14.80
N GLU A 133 -0.41 -3.94 16.07
CA GLU A 133 -1.38 -3.89 17.16
C GLU A 133 -1.93 -2.47 17.38
N GLU A 134 -1.08 -1.46 17.28
CA GLU A 134 -1.50 -0.05 17.36
C GLU A 134 -2.54 0.27 16.28
N GLU A 135 -2.33 -0.21 15.05
CA GLU A 135 -3.29 -0.05 13.95
C GLU A 135 -4.58 -0.89 14.11
N ILE A 136 -4.51 -2.03 14.80
CA ILE A 136 -5.66 -2.93 14.99
C ILE A 136 -6.55 -2.48 16.16
N SER A 137 -5.96 -2.11 17.30
CA SER A 137 -6.67 -1.91 18.57
C SER A 137 -6.28 -0.64 19.33
N GLY A 138 -5.26 0.09 18.87
CA GLY A 138 -4.81 1.34 19.47
C GLY A 138 -5.70 2.54 19.15
N ASP A 139 -5.22 3.73 19.46
CA ASP A 139 -5.97 4.98 19.27
C ASP A 139 -6.30 5.28 17.79
N VAL A 140 -5.61 4.61 16.86
CA VAL A 140 -5.83 4.71 15.41
C VAL A 140 -6.68 3.57 14.83
N ALA A 141 -7.11 2.62 15.67
CA ALA A 141 -7.93 1.48 15.28
C ALA A 141 -9.24 1.91 14.60
N GLY A 142 -9.48 1.38 13.41
CA GLY A 142 -10.67 1.70 12.60
C GLY A 142 -10.71 3.12 12.02
N LYS A 143 -9.75 3.98 12.37
CA LYS A 143 -9.54 5.28 11.73
C LYS A 143 -8.82 5.10 10.39
N ILE A 144 -7.91 4.13 10.33
CA ILE A 144 -7.13 3.75 9.15
C ILE A 144 -7.78 2.55 8.48
N SER A 145 -8.76 2.79 7.61
CA SER A 145 -9.08 1.81 6.57
C SER A 145 -8.28 2.22 5.34
N HIS A 146 -7.11 1.59 5.12
CA HIS A 146 -6.18 1.95 4.04
C HIS A 146 -6.91 2.14 2.70
N THR A 147 -7.90 1.30 2.40
CA THR A 147 -8.71 1.39 1.18
C THR A 147 -9.59 2.65 1.15
N SER A 148 -10.16 3.08 2.27
CA SER A 148 -10.97 4.31 2.35
C SER A 148 -10.12 5.58 2.29
N GLU A 149 -8.95 5.57 2.92
CA GLU A 149 -8.01 6.69 2.90
C GLU A 149 -7.41 6.87 1.52
N ILE A 150 -7.00 5.78 0.87
CA ILE A 150 -6.52 5.82 -0.52
C ILE A 150 -7.60 6.37 -1.45
N ARG A 151 -8.87 5.95 -1.31
CA ARG A 151 -9.99 6.55 -2.07
C ARG A 151 -10.11 8.05 -1.82
N HIS A 152 -10.00 8.49 -0.57
CA HIS A 152 -10.10 9.92 -0.25
C HIS A 152 -8.93 10.70 -0.82
N TYR A 153 -7.72 10.18 -0.68
CA TYR A 153 -6.51 10.83 -1.12
C TYR A 153 -6.44 10.96 -2.64
N VAL A 154 -6.71 9.89 -3.40
CA VAL A 154 -6.70 9.97 -4.87
C VAL A 154 -7.73 10.99 -5.37
N VAL A 155 -8.94 10.99 -4.80
CA VAL A 155 -9.99 11.96 -5.15
C VAL A 155 -9.59 13.37 -4.75
N TYR A 156 -8.97 13.56 -3.58
CA TYR A 156 -8.44 14.84 -3.13
C TYR A 156 -7.43 15.40 -4.14
N VAL A 157 -6.40 14.62 -4.48
CA VAL A 157 -5.35 15.01 -5.44
C VAL A 157 -5.98 15.38 -6.79
N CYS A 158 -6.92 14.58 -7.30
CA CYS A 158 -7.62 14.89 -8.54
C CYS A 158 -8.27 16.28 -8.53
N LEU A 159 -8.96 16.63 -7.43
CA LEU A 159 -9.71 17.87 -7.33
C LEU A 159 -8.84 19.06 -6.94
N SER A 160 -7.81 18.88 -6.12
CA SER A 160 -6.90 19.94 -5.72
C SER A 160 -6.03 20.39 -6.89
N GLU A 161 -5.42 19.46 -7.63
CA GLU A 161 -4.58 19.78 -8.78
C GLU A 161 -5.38 20.46 -9.89
N LEU A 162 -6.61 19.99 -10.13
CA LEU A 162 -7.50 20.57 -11.13
C LEU A 162 -7.89 22.00 -10.77
N ARG A 163 -8.16 22.28 -9.48
CA ARG A 163 -8.53 23.63 -9.02
C ARG A 163 -7.35 24.59 -8.96
N GLU A 164 -6.15 24.09 -8.68
CA GLU A 164 -4.93 24.90 -8.73
C GLU A 164 -4.60 25.32 -10.17
N CYS A 165 -4.68 24.39 -11.12
CA CYS A 165 -4.33 24.66 -12.52
C CYS A 165 -5.46 25.35 -13.31
N TYR A 166 -6.71 25.11 -12.95
CA TYR A 166 -7.89 25.64 -13.63
C TYR A 166 -8.91 26.22 -12.63
N PRO A 167 -8.60 27.38 -11.99
CA PRO A 167 -9.44 27.95 -10.93
C PRO A 167 -10.85 28.35 -11.40
N ASP A 168 -11.00 28.71 -12.67
CA ASP A 168 -12.28 29.10 -13.27
C ASP A 168 -13.13 27.89 -13.73
N LEU A 169 -12.55 26.68 -13.73
CA LEU A 169 -13.28 25.47 -14.11
C LEU A 169 -14.27 25.11 -13.01
N LYS A 170 -15.57 25.16 -13.34
CA LYS A 170 -16.63 24.75 -12.42
C LYS A 170 -16.58 23.25 -12.16
N LEU A 171 -16.17 22.87 -10.96
CA LEU A 171 -16.27 21.50 -10.48
C LEU A 171 -17.74 21.13 -10.28
N SER A 172 -18.23 20.13 -11.00
CA SER A 172 -19.59 19.61 -10.89
C SER A 172 -19.55 18.20 -10.30
N ARG A 173 -20.56 17.86 -9.49
CA ARG A 173 -20.77 16.48 -9.02
C ARG A 173 -21.26 15.54 -10.11
N GLY A 174 -21.54 16.06 -11.31
CA GLY A 174 -22.21 15.32 -12.37
C GLY A 174 -23.71 15.17 -12.13
N ASN A 175 -24.37 14.46 -13.05
CA ASN A 175 -25.78 14.13 -12.97
C ASN A 175 -25.93 12.66 -12.55
N TRP A 176 -26.90 12.36 -11.69
CA TRP A 176 -27.18 10.98 -11.31
C TRP A 176 -27.90 10.24 -12.45
N ASP A 177 -27.28 9.20 -13.00
CA ASP A 177 -27.92 8.30 -13.95
C ASP A 177 -28.63 7.16 -13.20
N LYS A 178 -29.97 7.12 -13.30
CA LYS A 178 -30.79 6.09 -12.62
C LYS A 178 -30.59 4.67 -13.18
N LYS A 179 -30.22 4.53 -14.45
CA LYS A 179 -30.01 3.22 -15.10
C LYS A 179 -28.65 2.66 -14.73
N LEU A 180 -27.62 3.49 -14.80
CA LEU A 180 -26.24 3.11 -14.47
C LEU A 180 -25.96 3.14 -12.96
N LYS A 181 -26.84 3.80 -12.18
CA LYS A 181 -26.71 4.01 -10.73
C LYS A 181 -25.36 4.63 -10.35
N VAL A 182 -24.91 5.61 -11.12
CA VAL A 182 -23.65 6.36 -10.92
C VAL A 182 -23.85 7.82 -11.26
N ALA A 183 -23.01 8.70 -10.70
CA ALA A 183 -22.85 10.04 -11.26
C ALA A 183 -22.11 9.99 -12.61
N ILE A 184 -22.62 10.71 -13.60
CA ILE A 184 -22.02 10.88 -14.93
C ILE A 184 -21.64 12.35 -15.17
N GLY A 185 -20.62 12.57 -15.99
CA GLY A 185 -20.07 13.89 -16.29
C GLY A 185 -18.56 13.96 -16.11
N ALA A 186 -17.98 15.06 -16.58
CA ALA A 186 -16.52 15.24 -16.69
C ALA A 186 -15.76 14.92 -15.40
N ILE A 187 -16.15 15.51 -14.26
CA ILE A 187 -15.42 15.32 -13.00
C ILE A 187 -15.54 13.87 -12.47
N PRO A 188 -16.73 13.25 -12.33
CA PRO A 188 -16.81 11.85 -11.94
C PRO A 188 -16.10 10.88 -12.90
N GLU A 189 -16.11 11.14 -14.20
CA GLU A 189 -15.42 10.28 -15.19
C GLU A 189 -13.90 10.42 -15.09
N PHE A 190 -13.41 11.65 -14.98
CA PHE A 190 -12.00 11.96 -14.78
C PHE A 190 -11.46 11.29 -13.51
N VAL A 191 -12.13 11.48 -12.38
CA VAL A 191 -11.71 10.90 -11.09
C VAL A 191 -11.69 9.37 -11.16
N ARG A 192 -12.70 8.74 -11.78
CA ARG A 192 -12.73 7.28 -11.95
C ARG A 192 -11.64 6.77 -12.88
N ARG A 193 -11.32 7.52 -13.94
CA ARG A 193 -10.25 7.19 -14.88
C ARG A 193 -8.88 7.17 -14.18
N VAL A 194 -8.58 8.21 -13.41
CA VAL A 194 -7.35 8.33 -12.61
C VAL A 194 -7.30 7.29 -11.50
N PHE A 195 -8.43 7.05 -10.83
CA PHE A 195 -8.52 6.05 -9.77
C PHE A 195 -8.25 4.64 -10.31
N PHE A 196 -8.77 4.32 -11.51
CA PHE A 196 -8.47 3.06 -12.18
C PHE A 196 -6.97 2.92 -12.48
N GLU A 197 -6.33 3.94 -13.05
CA GLU A 197 -4.87 3.89 -13.28
C GLU A 197 -4.06 3.73 -11.99
N THR A 198 -4.54 4.34 -10.90
CA THR A 198 -3.86 4.32 -9.61
C THR A 198 -4.00 2.96 -8.91
N THR A 199 -5.19 2.37 -8.95
CA THR A 199 -5.57 1.26 -8.07
C THR A 199 -5.87 -0.06 -8.79
N GLY A 200 -6.07 -0.01 -10.11
CA GLY A 200 -6.57 -1.12 -10.92
C GLY A 200 -8.06 -1.44 -10.71
N ASN A 201 -8.77 -0.67 -9.88
CA ASN A 201 -10.17 -0.92 -9.54
C ASN A 201 -11.11 0.06 -10.25
N HIS A 202 -12.25 -0.44 -10.71
CA HIS A 202 -13.39 0.39 -11.08
C HIS A 202 -14.30 0.60 -9.86
N GLU A 203 -14.48 1.85 -9.44
CA GLU A 203 -15.36 2.22 -8.34
C GLU A 203 -16.21 3.46 -8.67
N GLN A 204 -17.34 3.64 -7.99
CA GLN A 204 -18.25 4.78 -8.25
C GLN A 204 -17.74 6.11 -7.67
N LEU A 205 -17.12 6.08 -6.48
CA LEU A 205 -16.49 7.22 -5.80
C LEU A 205 -17.39 8.43 -5.48
N ASP A 206 -18.72 8.34 -5.62
CA ASP A 206 -19.66 9.44 -5.36
C ASP A 206 -19.53 10.07 -3.97
N GLY A 207 -19.40 9.22 -2.94
CA GLY A 207 -19.23 9.67 -1.55
C GLY A 207 -17.92 10.41 -1.31
N PRO A 208 -16.75 9.84 -1.67
CA PRO A 208 -15.47 10.54 -1.68
C PRO A 208 -15.47 11.87 -2.47
N ILE A 209 -16.06 11.91 -3.67
CA ILE A 209 -16.15 13.13 -4.49
C ILE A 209 -16.97 14.19 -3.76
N GLN A 210 -18.14 13.84 -3.25
CA GLN A 210 -18.99 14.77 -2.49
C GLN A 210 -18.30 15.34 -1.25
N ARG A 211 -17.51 14.54 -0.54
CA ARG A 211 -16.77 14.98 0.65
C ARG A 211 -15.66 15.96 0.29
N ASN A 212 -14.83 15.62 -0.69
CA ASN A 212 -13.71 16.48 -1.10
C ASN A 212 -14.18 17.80 -1.72
N MET A 213 -15.24 17.79 -2.55
CA MET A 213 -15.78 19.04 -3.12
C MET A 213 -16.33 20.04 -2.08
N LYS A 214 -16.62 19.60 -0.85
CA LYS A 214 -17.00 20.51 0.24
C LYS A 214 -15.79 21.09 0.99
N ALA A 215 -14.65 20.40 0.92
CA ALA A 215 -13.45 20.73 1.68
C ALA A 215 -12.48 21.64 0.91
N ILE A 216 -12.60 21.66 -0.42
CA ILE A 216 -11.80 22.46 -1.35
C ILE A 216 -12.65 23.61 -1.86
#